data_AF-A0A4Q6FBT2-F1
#
_entry.id   AF-A0A4Q6FBT2-F1
#
_cell.length_a   1.000
_cell.length_b   1.000
_cell.length_c   1.000
_cell.angle_alpha   90.00
_cell.angle_beta   90.00
_cell.angle_gamma   90.00
#
_symmetry.space_group_name_H-M   'P 1'
#
loop_
_entity.id
_entity.type
_entity.pdbx_description
1 polymer ?
#
loop_
_entity_poly.entity_id
_entity_poly.type
_entity_poly.pdbx_seq_one_letter_code
_entity_poly.pdbx_strand_id
1 'polypeptide(L)'
;MMLVEPQPIELYVAQRFNDKSLIAIIEDWRMESEVLEKIIVTYFKEMGMFSVPPNLEVQIRAAIPLLLQNSPEIYARVRKAQAAEALRRQNRRDSK
;
A
#
# COMPACT_ATOMS: atom_id res chain seq x y z
N MET A 1 12.04 22.00 -21.06
CA MET A 1 12.00 21.09 -19.90
C MET A 1 10.63 21.23 -19.26
N MET A 2 9.79 20.21 -19.30
CA MET A 2 8.59 20.22 -18.45
C MET A 2 9.06 20.03 -17.00
N LEU A 3 8.79 21.02 -16.15
CA LEU A 3 8.93 20.91 -14.70
C LEU A 3 7.84 19.93 -14.25
N VAL A 4 8.19 18.65 -14.09
CA VAL A 4 7.28 17.70 -13.45
C VAL A 4 7.32 18.01 -11.96
N GLU A 5 6.17 18.36 -11.39
CA GLU A 5 6.08 18.68 -9.96
C GLU A 5 6.13 17.40 -9.12
N PRO A 6 6.67 17.45 -7.88
CA PRO A 6 6.59 16.34 -6.95
C PRO A 6 5.14 15.92 -6.71
N GLN A 7 4.85 14.63 -6.83
CA GLN A 7 3.49 14.09 -6.67
C GLN A 7 3.24 13.70 -5.21
N PRO A 8 2.06 13.97 -4.62
CA PRO A 8 1.70 13.43 -3.30
C PRO A 8 1.82 11.91 -3.24
N ILE A 9 2.39 11.36 -2.16
CA ILE A 9 2.67 9.91 -2.06
C ILE A 9 1.38 9.08 -2.15
N GLU A 10 0.25 9.60 -1.65
CA GLU A 10 -1.05 8.93 -1.71
C GLU A 10 -1.52 8.76 -3.15
N LEU A 11 -1.43 9.82 -3.94
CA LEU A 11 -1.80 9.79 -5.36
C LEU A 11 -0.85 8.91 -6.15
N TYR A 12 0.46 9.01 -5.85
CA TYR A 12 1.47 8.19 -6.49
C TYR A 12 1.22 6.69 -6.25
N VAL A 13 1.01 6.28 -4.99
CA VAL A 13 0.78 4.88 -4.63
C VAL A 13 -0.52 4.37 -5.25
N ALA A 14 -1.63 5.11 -5.14
CA ALA A 14 -2.93 4.72 -5.70
C ALA A 14 -2.85 4.48 -7.21
N GLN A 15 -2.11 5.31 -7.95
CA GLN A 15 -1.92 5.12 -9.40
C GLN A 15 -1.16 3.85 -9.75
N ARG A 16 -0.26 3.38 -8.88
CA ARG A 16 0.57 2.20 -9.12
C ARG A 16 -0.12 0.90 -8.74
N PHE A 17 -1.08 0.93 -7.82
CA PHE A 17 -1.82 -0.28 -7.40
C PHE A 17 -2.72 -0.90 -8.49
N ASN A 18 -2.82 -0.26 -9.66
CA ASN A 18 -3.38 -0.84 -10.87
C ASN A 18 -2.39 -1.71 -11.69
N ASP A 19 -1.10 -1.77 -11.31
CA ASP A 19 -0.09 -2.56 -12.03
C ASP A 19 -0.31 -4.07 -11.81
N LYS A 20 -0.19 -4.86 -12.89
CA LYS A 20 -0.41 -6.33 -12.88
C LYS A 20 0.42 -7.07 -11.83
N SER A 21 1.64 -6.60 -11.54
CA SER A 21 2.51 -7.22 -10.53
C SER A 21 1.97 -7.07 -9.11
N LEU A 22 1.27 -5.98 -8.82
CA LEU A 22 0.67 -5.75 -7.51
C LEU A 22 -0.66 -6.49 -7.37
N ILE A 23 -1.43 -6.63 -8.46
CA ILE A 23 -2.66 -7.43 -8.49
C ILE A 23 -2.39 -8.87 -8.02
N ALA A 24 -1.33 -9.51 -8.50
CA ALA A 24 -0.99 -10.87 -8.07
C ALA A 24 -0.71 -10.97 -6.55
N ILE A 25 -0.06 -9.97 -5.96
CA ILE A 25 0.21 -9.92 -4.51
C ILE A 25 -1.09 -9.69 -3.73
N ILE A 26 -1.95 -8.79 -4.22
CA ILE A 26 -3.26 -8.48 -3.61
C ILE A 26 -4.13 -9.73 -3.56
N GLU A 27 -4.15 -10.50 -4.66
CA GLU A 27 -4.89 -11.76 -4.78
C GLU A 27 -4.34 -12.85 -3.84
N ASP A 28 -3.01 -13.03 -3.81
CA ASP A 28 -2.34 -13.99 -2.92
C ASP A 28 -2.68 -13.72 -1.45
N TRP A 29 -2.64 -12.45 -1.06
CA TRP A 29 -2.89 -12.04 0.32
C TRP A 29 -4.38 -11.93 0.65
N ARG A 30 -5.28 -12.09 -0.34
CA ARG A 30 -6.74 -11.96 -0.20
C ARG A 30 -7.16 -10.68 0.54
N MET A 31 -6.52 -9.57 0.18
CA MET A 31 -6.71 -8.26 0.79
C MET A 31 -7.35 -7.29 -0.20
N GLU A 32 -8.05 -6.28 0.31
CA GLU A 32 -8.51 -5.17 -0.53
C GLU A 32 -7.31 -4.26 -0.90
N SER A 33 -7.26 -3.80 -2.15
CA SER A 33 -6.16 -2.96 -2.64
C SER A 33 -6.00 -1.69 -1.81
N GLU A 34 -7.12 -1.05 -1.44
CA GLU A 34 -7.13 0.17 -0.62
C GLU A 34 -6.46 -0.03 0.75
N VAL A 35 -6.55 -1.23 1.34
CA VAL A 35 -5.92 -1.52 2.63
C VAL A 35 -4.41 -1.58 2.45
N LEU A 36 -3.94 -2.23 1.39
CA LEU A 36 -2.51 -2.31 1.08
C LEU A 36 -1.93 -0.96 0.68
N GLU A 37 -2.67 -0.15 -0.10
CA GLU A 37 -2.33 1.22 -0.41
C GLU A 37 -2.11 2.04 0.87
N LYS A 38 -3.07 1.98 1.82
CA LYS A 38 -2.96 2.67 3.12
C LYS A 38 -1.73 2.22 3.90
N ILE A 39 -1.46 0.92 3.96
CA ILE A 39 -0.28 0.39 4.67
C ILE A 39 1.02 0.93 4.06
N ILE A 40 1.14 0.92 2.74
CA ILE A 40 2.32 1.41 2.02
C ILE A 40 2.48 2.93 2.16
N VAL A 41 1.38 3.69 2.03
CA VAL A 41 1.38 5.14 2.24
C VAL A 41 1.81 5.49 3.66
N THR A 42 1.25 4.82 4.68
CA THR A 42 1.64 5.05 6.08
C THR A 42 3.12 4.75 6.29
N TYR A 43 3.62 3.66 5.74
CA TYR A 43 5.04 3.31 5.82
C TYR A 43 5.95 4.38 5.23
N PHE A 44 5.64 4.90 4.04
CA PHE A 44 6.41 5.99 3.44
C PHE A 44 6.36 7.27 4.27
N LYS A 45 5.18 7.63 4.79
CA LYS A 45 5.02 8.82 5.65
C LYS A 45 5.82 8.72 6.95
N GLU A 46 5.88 7.55 7.57
CA GLU A 46 6.68 7.31 8.78
C GLU A 46 8.19 7.43 8.50
N MET A 47 8.63 7.13 7.27
CA MET A 47 10.00 7.41 6.82
C MET A 47 10.22 8.88 6.41
N GLY A 48 9.22 9.75 6.59
CA GLY A 48 9.28 11.18 6.23
C GLY A 48 9.02 11.47 4.75
N MET A 49 8.53 10.50 3.98
CA MET A 49 8.20 10.68 2.57
C MET A 49 6.71 11.03 2.40
N PHE A 50 6.45 12.29 2.05
CA PHE A 50 5.10 12.82 1.82
C PHE A 50 4.80 13.10 0.34
N SER A 51 5.84 13.23 -0.48
CA SER A 51 5.75 13.39 -1.92
C SER A 51 6.87 12.61 -2.62
N VAL A 52 6.63 12.28 -3.89
CA VAL A 52 7.56 11.56 -4.77
C VAL A 52 8.08 12.54 -5.82
N PRO A 53 9.35 12.96 -5.71
CA PRO A 53 10.02 13.71 -6.76
C PRO A 53 10.14 12.91 -8.07
N PRO A 54 10.10 13.57 -9.24
CA PRO A 54 10.18 12.90 -10.55
C PRO A 54 11.42 12.01 -10.72
N ASN A 55 12.56 12.44 -10.17
CA ASN A 55 13.83 11.71 -10.24
C ASN A 55 13.86 10.45 -9.36
N LEU A 56 12.90 10.29 -8.43
CA LEU A 56 12.78 9.13 -7.55
C LEU A 56 11.65 8.18 -7.97
N GLU A 57 10.80 8.55 -8.93
CA GLU A 57 9.64 7.74 -9.31
C GLU A 57 10.00 6.30 -9.67
N VAL A 58 11.05 6.09 -10.47
CA VAL A 58 11.46 4.74 -10.88
C VAL A 58 11.87 3.90 -9.66
N GLN A 59 12.56 4.52 -8.70
CA GLN A 59 13.05 3.85 -7.49
C GLN A 59 11.89 3.50 -6.56
N ILE A 60 10.98 4.46 -6.32
CA ILE A 60 9.80 4.24 -5.47
C ILE A 60 8.87 3.20 -6.10
N ARG A 61 8.68 3.24 -7.42
CA ARG A 61 7.91 2.22 -8.14
C ARG A 61 8.45 0.81 -7.91
N ALA A 62 9.77 0.63 -8.01
CA ALA A 62 10.40 -0.66 -7.78
C ALA A 62 10.38 -1.07 -6.31
N ALA A 63 10.39 -0.10 -5.38
CA ALA A 63 10.37 -0.37 -3.95
C ALA A 63 9.04 -0.95 -3.46
N ILE A 64 7.88 -0.50 -3.99
CA ILE A 64 6.56 -0.98 -3.53
C ILE A 64 6.42 -2.52 -3.55
N PRO A 65 6.62 -3.23 -4.68
CA PRO A 65 6.52 -4.69 -4.69
C PRO A 65 7.58 -5.36 -3.81
N LEU A 66 8.79 -4.80 -3.74
CA LEU A 66 9.85 -5.32 -2.86
C LEU A 66 9.47 -5.22 -1.39
N LEU A 67 8.87 -4.10 -0.97
CA LEU A 67 8.38 -3.89 0.39
C LEU A 67 7.26 -4.86 0.72
N LEU A 68 6.30 -5.05 -0.19
CA LEU A 68 5.21 -6.01 0.00
C LEU A 68 5.75 -7.44 0.15
N GLN A 69 6.72 -7.85 -0.65
CA GLN A 69 7.22 -9.23 -0.62
C GLN A 69 8.21 -9.49 0.52
N ASN A 70 9.02 -8.50 0.91
CA ASN A 70 10.19 -8.74 1.75
C ASN A 70 10.18 -7.97 3.07
N SER A 71 9.28 -7.00 3.30
CA SER A 71 9.29 -6.24 4.56
C SER A 71 8.49 -6.98 5.65
N PRO A 72 9.15 -7.43 6.74
CA PRO A 72 8.45 -8.06 7.87
C PRO A 72 7.45 -7.12 8.53
N GLU A 73 7.75 -5.82 8.52
CA GLU A 73 6.90 -4.79 9.09
C GLU A 73 5.60 -4.63 8.29
N ILE A 74 5.69 -4.57 6.96
CA ILE A 74 4.51 -4.53 6.09
C ILE A 74 3.68 -5.79 6.28
N TYR A 75 4.32 -6.96 6.32
CA TYR A 75 3.64 -8.22 6.59
C TYR A 75 2.89 -8.21 7.94
N ALA A 76 3.51 -7.73 9.00
CA ALA A 76 2.86 -7.62 10.31
C ALA A 76 1.63 -6.70 10.29
N ARG A 77 1.71 -5.57 9.58
CA ARG A 77 0.60 -4.62 9.39
C ARG A 77 -0.56 -5.26 8.62
N VAL A 78 -0.24 -6.03 7.58
CA VAL A 78 -1.23 -6.78 6.78
C VAL A 78 -1.95 -7.80 7.64
N ARG A 79 -1.21 -8.61 8.40
CA ARG A 79 -1.81 -9.61 9.31
C ARG A 79 -2.72 -8.97 10.35
N LYS A 80 -2.32 -7.81 10.91
CA LYS A 80 -3.15 -7.04 11.84
C LYS A 80 -4.42 -6.51 11.17
N ALA A 81 -4.32 -6.01 9.94
CA ALA A 81 -5.46 -5.53 9.18
C ALA A 81 -6.44 -6.67 8.85
N GLN A 82 -5.95 -7.84 8.44
CA GLN A 82 -6.75 -9.04 8.21
C GLN A 82 -7.52 -9.47 9.47
N ALA A 83 -6.86 -9.47 10.63
CA ALA A 83 -7.50 -9.81 11.90
C ALA A 83 -8.60 -8.81 12.28
N ALA A 84 -8.35 -7.51 12.12
CA ALA A 84 -9.33 -6.46 12.39
C ALA A 84 -10.55 -6.54 11.46
N GLU A 85 -10.33 -6.85 10.18
CA GLU A 85 -11.38 -7.04 9.18
C GLU A 85 -12.27 -8.26 9.53
N ALA A 86 -11.65 -9.38 9.94
CA ALA A 86 -12.35 -10.59 10.37
C ALA A 86 -13.23 -10.31 11.61
N LEU A 87 -12.72 -9.57 12.59
CA LEU A 87 -13.47 -9.16 13.79
C LEU A 87 -14.67 -8.27 13.44
N ARG A 88 -14.49 -7.29 12.54
CA ARG A 88 -15.59 -6.43 12.08
C ARG A 88 -16.70 -7.22 11.40
N ARG A 89 -16.36 -8.25 10.62
CA ARG A 89 -17.34 -9.12 9.95
C ARG A 89 -18.13 -9.98 10.93
N GLN A 90 -17.51 -10.42 12.03
CA GLN A 90 -18.21 -11.15 13.11
C GLN A 90 -19.20 -10.25 13.84
N ASN A 91 -18.77 -9.06 14.29
CA ASN A 91 -19.63 -8.13 15.04
C ASN A 91 -20.86 -7.66 14.23
N ARG A 92 -20.75 -7.59 12.89
CA ARG A 92 -21.89 -7.27 12.01
C ARG A 92 -22.92 -8.42 11.90
N ARG A 93 -22.52 -9.67 12.14
CA ARG A 93 -23.42 -10.83 12.12
C ARG A 93 -24.18 -10.99 13.43
N ASP A 94 -23.57 -10.66 14.57
CA ASP A 94 -24.21 -10.76 15.89
C ASP A 94 -25.16 -9.61 16.22
N SER A 95 -25.18 -8.56 15.39
CA SER A 95 -26.11 -7.41 15.53
C SER A 95 -27.42 -7.59 14.78
N LYS A 96 -27.78 -8.82 14.38
CA LYS A 96 -28.98 -9.15 13.59
C LYS A 96 -29.75 -10.27 14.25
#